data_AF-A0A7X7TQB3-F1
#
_entry.id   AF-A0A7X7TQB3-F1
#
_cell.length_a   1.000
_cell.length_b   1.000
_cell.length_c   1.000
_cell.angle_alpha   90.00
_cell.angle_beta   90.00
_cell.angle_gamma   90.00
#
_symmetry.space_group_name_H-M   'P 1'
#
loop_
_entity.id
_entity.type
_entity.pdbx_description
1 polymer ?
#
loop_
_entity_poly.entity_id
_entity_poly.type
_entity_poly.pdbx_seq_one_letter_code
_entity_poly.pdbx_strand_id
1 'polypeptide(L)' 'PDYSELDQIIEAGLPEILVEYPKLTASVEDGVVTLSGEGTQAEIDNVMTKIQELNPVDIVNETTVKN' A
#
# COMPACT_ATOMS: atom_id res chain seq x y z
N PRO A 1 -16.69 -13.09 3.09
CA PRO A 1 -15.42 -13.73 2.69
C PRO A 1 -14.42 -13.45 3.79
N ASP A 2 -13.59 -14.42 4.15
CA ASP A 2 -12.54 -14.18 5.14
C ASP A 2 -11.29 -13.73 4.37
N TYR A 3 -10.85 -12.50 4.62
CA TYR A 3 -9.66 -11.90 3.99
C TYR A 3 -8.43 -11.94 4.91
N SER A 4 -8.51 -12.59 6.08
CA SER A 4 -7.42 -12.64 7.06
C SER A 4 -6.10 -13.21 6.52
N GLU A 5 -6.16 -14.16 5.57
CA GLU A 5 -4.96 -14.68 4.91
C GLU A 5 -4.37 -13.69 3.91
N LEU A 6 -5.24 -12.99 3.17
CA LEU A 6 -4.84 -11.94 2.23
C LEU A 6 -4.20 -10.76 2.95
N ASP A 7 -4.78 -10.37 4.09
CA ASP A 7 -4.26 -9.32 4.97
C ASP A 7 -2.84 -9.65 5.42
N GLN A 8 -2.60 -10.87 5.90
CA GLN A 8 -1.26 -11.30 6.30
C GLN A 8 -0.25 -11.28 5.14
N ILE A 9 -0.67 -11.69 3.94
CA ILE A 9 0.21 -11.66 2.76
C ILE A 9 0.58 -10.22 2.40
N ILE A 10 -0.41 -9.33 2.39
CA ILE A 10 -0.20 -7.92 2.06
C ILE A 10 0.66 -7.26 3.13
N GLU A 11 0.28 -7.39 4.40
CA GLU A 11 0.96 -6.81 5.55
C GLU A 11 2.42 -7.27 5.64
N ALA A 12 2.72 -8.50 5.25
CA ALA A 12 4.09 -9.00 5.17
C ALA A 12 4.91 -8.35 4.03
N GLY A 13 4.27 -7.96 2.92
CA GLY A 13 4.92 -7.31 1.77
C GLY A 13 5.08 -5.80 1.91
N LEU A 14 4.18 -5.13 2.64
CA LEU A 14 4.21 -3.67 2.83
C LEU A 14 5.56 -3.14 3.37
N PRO A 15 6.22 -3.74 4.37
CA PRO A 15 7.51 -3.26 4.88
C PRO A 15 8.62 -3.23 3.83
N GLU A 16 8.68 -4.23 2.94
CA GLU A 16 9.67 -4.25 1.85
C GLU A 16 9.42 -3.16 0.82
N ILE A 17 8.16 -2.81 0.58
CA ILE A 17 7.79 -1.73 -0.34
C ILE A 17 8.10 -0.37 0.28
N LEU A 18 7.70 -0.18 1.55
CA LEU A 18 7.77 1.10 2.26
C LEU A 18 9.18 1.44 2.78
N VAL A 19 10.11 0.47 2.83
CA VAL A 19 11.51 0.74 3.22
C VAL A 19 12.20 1.73 2.29
N GLU A 20 11.83 1.73 1.00
CA GLU A 20 12.33 2.67 0.00
C GLU A 20 11.65 4.04 0.12
N TYR A 21 10.49 4.12 0.79
CA TYR A 21 9.64 5.31 0.88
C TYR A 21 9.27 5.63 2.34
N PRO A 22 10.21 6.13 3.16
CA PRO A 22 10.01 6.34 4.59
C PRO A 22 8.93 7.40 4.93
N LYS A 23 8.44 8.14 3.94
CA LYS A 23 7.34 9.11 4.07
C LYS A 23 5.98 8.56 3.67
N LEU A 24 5.93 7.36 3.11
CA LEU A 24 4.72 6.64 2.78
C LEU A 24 4.49 5.56 3.82
N THR A 25 3.23 5.32 4.14
CA THR A 25 2.78 4.30 5.08
C THR A 25 1.56 3.63 4.49
N ALA A 26 1.49 2.30 4.58
CA ALA A 26 0.33 1.55 4.16
C ALA A 26 -0.16 0.66 5.30
N SER A 27 -1.46 0.44 5.35
CA SER A 27 -2.12 -0.50 6.25
C SER A 27 -3.11 -1.33 5.46
N VAL A 28 -3.35 -2.56 5.89
CA VAL A 28 -4.34 -3.45 5.27
C VAL A 28 -5.37 -3.86 6.33
N GLU A 29 -6.64 -3.85 5.94
CA GLU A 29 -7.76 -4.26 6.78
C GLU A 29 -8.86 -4.86 5.89
N ASP A 30 -9.26 -6.11 6.15
CA ASP A 30 -10.31 -6.82 5.41
C ASP A 30 -10.06 -6.86 3.88
N GLY A 31 -8.80 -7.00 3.48
CA GLY A 31 -8.33 -7.00 2.09
C GLY A 31 -8.23 -5.61 1.46
N VAL A 32 -8.57 -4.55 2.20
CA VAL A 32 -8.50 -3.16 1.73
C VAL A 32 -7.20 -2.54 2.18
N VAL A 33 -6.41 -2.06 1.23
CA VAL A 33 -5.12 -1.42 1.51
C VAL A 33 -5.29 0.08 1.50
N THR A 34 -4.99 0.72 2.62
CA THR A 34 -4.96 2.18 2.74
C THR A 34 -3.53 2.66 2.68
N LEU A 35 -3.19 3.45 1.67
CA LEU A 35 -1.89 4.08 1.50
C LEU A 35 -1.99 5.57 1.85
N SER A 36 -1.20 6.02 2.83
CA SER A 36 -1.14 7.39 3.32
C SER A 36 0.29 7.91 3.31
N GLY A 37 0.47 9.23 3.36
CA GLY A 37 1.79 9.86 3.45
C GLY A 37 2.02 10.90 2.37
N GLU A 38 3.28 11.21 2.09
CA GLU A 38 3.65 12.22 1.10
C GLU A 38 4.85 11.79 0.25
N GLY A 39 4.71 11.93 -1.07
CA GLY A 39 5.73 11.53 -2.04
C GLY A 39 5.48 12.15 -3.41
N THR A 40 6.38 11.91 -4.33
CA THR A 40 6.21 12.25 -5.74
C THR A 40 5.18 11.31 -6.39
N GLN A 41 4.58 11.75 -7.49
CA GLN A 41 3.62 10.93 -8.24
C GLN A 41 4.21 9.56 -8.61
N ALA A 42 5.49 9.53 -9.03
CA ALA A 42 6.17 8.30 -9.41
C ALA A 42 6.36 7.33 -8.23
N GLU A 43 6.65 7.84 -7.03
CA GLU A 43 6.77 7.00 -5.83
C GLU A 43 5.42 6.40 -5.45
N ILE A 44 4.37 7.23 -5.44
CA ILE A 44 3.00 6.79 -5.13
C ILE A 44 2.53 5.74 -6.13
N ASP A 45 2.74 5.96 -7.43
CA ASP A 45 2.35 5.02 -8.49
C ASP A 45 3.12 3.70 -8.40
N ASN A 46 4.43 3.75 -8.08
CA ASN A 46 5.24 2.55 -7.87
C ASN A 46 4.73 1.74 -6.67
N VAL A 47 4.43 2.40 -5.54
CA VAL A 47 3.91 1.73 -4.35
C VAL A 47 2.54 1.12 -4.62
N MET A 48 1.62 1.87 -5.26
CA MET A 48 0.31 1.34 -5.63
C MET A 48 0.42 0.12 -6.56
N THR A 49 1.34 0.14 -7.53
CA THR A 49 1.57 -0.99 -8.44
C THR A 49 2.04 -2.22 -7.66
N LYS A 50 3.06 -2.06 -6.81
CA LYS A 50 3.56 -3.16 -5.95
C LYS A 50 2.48 -3.71 -5.02
N ILE A 51 1.65 -2.84 -4.44
CA ILE A 51 0.50 -3.23 -3.61
C ILE A 51 -0.54 -4.00 -4.45
N GLN A 52 -0.82 -3.55 -5.67
CA GLN A 52 -1.79 -4.20 -6.55
C GLN A 52 -1.34 -5.60 -7.00
N GLU A 53 -0.04 -5.85 -7.12
CA GLU A 53 0.52 -7.19 -7.38
C GLU A 53 0.20 -8.19 -6.26
N LEU A 54 -0.07 -7.71 -5.04
CA LEU A 54 -0.52 -8.52 -3.91
C LEU A 54 -2.00 -8.90 -4.00
N ASN A 55 -2.70 -8.46 -5.05
CA ASN A 55 -4.12 -8.67 -5.32
C ASN A 55 -5.06 -8.32 -4.14
N PRO A 56 -4.97 -7.09 -3.59
CA PRO A 56 -5.91 -6.62 -2.59
C PRO A 56 -7.33 -6.53 -3.16
N VAL A 57 -8.31 -6.51 -2.27
CA VAL A 57 -9.72 -6.31 -2.61
C VAL A 57 -9.95 -4.89 -3.11
N ASP A 58 -9.37 -3.91 -2.41
CA ASP A 58 -9.47 -2.50 -2.78
C ASP A 58 -8.21 -1.73 -2.32
N ILE A 59 -7.94 -0.59 -2.94
CA ILE A 59 -6.80 0.26 -2.61
C ILE A 59 -7.28 1.70 -2.42
N VAL A 60 -7.22 2.19 -1.19
CA VAL A 60 -7.52 3.57 -0.82
C VAL A 60 -6.22 4.38 -0.85
N ASN A 61 -6.15 5.35 -1.77
CA ASN A 61 -5.02 6.26 -1.85
C ASN A 61 -5.34 7.58 -1.15
N GLU A 62 -4.76 7.78 0.03
CA GLU A 62 -4.78 9.02 0.81
C GLU A 62 -3.42 9.75 0.80
N THR A 63 -2.55 9.42 -0.15
CA THR A 63 -1.25 10.07 -0.28
C THR A 63 -1.38 11.48 -0.83
N THR A 64 -0.47 12.34 -0.38
CA THR A 64 -0.32 13.70 -0.91
C THR A 64 0.82 13.73 -1.92
N VAL A 65 0.49 14.04 -3.16
CA VAL A 65 1.49 14.27 -4.21
C VAL A 65 2.20 15.59 -3.93
N LYS A 66 3.51 15.51 -3.65
CA LYS A 66 4.38 16.69 -3.60
C LYS A 66 5.13 16.87 -4.92
N ASN A 67 4.98 18.07 -5.48
CA ASN A 67 5.72 18.56 -6.65
C ASN A 67 7.03 19.23 -6.24
#